data_AF-A0A838JTB9-F1
#
_entry.id   AF-A0A838JTB9-F1
#
_cell.length_a   1.000
_cell.length_b   1.000
_cell.length_c   1.000
_cell.angle_alpha   90.00
_cell.angle_beta   90.00
_cell.angle_gamma   90.00
#
_symmetry.space_group_name_H-M   'P 1'
#
loop_
_entity.id
_entity.type
_entity.pdbx_description
1 polymer ?
#
loop_
_entity_poly.entity_id
_entity_poly.type
_entity_poly.pdbx_seq_one_letter_code
_entity_poly.pdbx_strand_id
1 'polypeptide(L)'
;ITALQMDMKITGVSAQLLQEALEQAKAGRLQILEILREAIPEPRAEVSDYAPRVEVLKIPKDKIGMLIGPGGKTINALQEQFGVNISVEDDGTVFVAGEGSVSRDAAGAINGMMKDVEAGEIYNGKVVKTTNFGAFVELTPGRDGLVHISRLAPGKQRVERVEDVVNEGDLIKVRVLEIDKQNRISLEKLEG
;
A
#
# COMPACT_ATOMS: atom_id res chain seq x y z
N ILE A 1 6.87 -37.67 -0.46
CA ILE A 1 5.43 -37.91 -0.72
C ILE A 1 4.72 -36.70 -0.12
N THR A 2 3.96 -35.94 -0.89
CA THR A 2 3.27 -34.73 -0.41
C THR A 2 1.88 -35.05 0.15
N ALA A 3 1.19 -36.01 -0.46
CA ALA A 3 -0.05 -36.58 0.03
C ALA A 3 -0.12 -38.08 -0.33
N LEU A 4 -0.82 -38.86 0.48
CA LEU A 4 -1.09 -40.28 0.25
C LEU A 4 -2.54 -40.56 0.65
N GLN A 5 -3.31 -41.11 -0.28
CA GLN A 5 -4.69 -41.53 -0.06
C GLN A 5 -4.81 -43.01 -0.39
N MET A 6 -5.41 -43.78 0.50
CA MET A 6 -5.65 -45.21 0.33
C MET A 6 -7.11 -45.52 0.62
N ASP A 7 -7.78 -46.16 -0.33
CA ASP A 7 -9.12 -46.71 -0.15
C ASP A 7 -9.04 -48.24 -0.14
N MET A 8 -9.28 -48.84 1.02
CA MET A 8 -9.13 -50.28 1.24
C MET A 8 -10.49 -50.96 1.36
N LYS A 9 -10.79 -51.87 0.43
CA LYS A 9 -12.04 -52.64 0.40
C LYS A 9 -11.96 -54.01 1.10
N ILE A 10 -10.78 -54.41 1.54
CA ILE A 10 -10.50 -55.70 2.17
C ILE A 10 -9.59 -55.53 3.38
N THR A 11 -9.83 -56.33 4.41
CA THR A 11 -9.05 -56.37 5.65
C THR A 11 -7.86 -57.33 5.49
N GLY A 12 -6.67 -56.90 5.94
CA GLY A 12 -5.48 -57.78 6.00
C GLY A 12 -4.43 -57.59 4.90
N VAL A 13 -4.17 -56.36 4.46
CA VAL A 13 -3.01 -56.08 3.59
C VAL A 13 -1.72 -56.19 4.40
N SER A 14 -0.79 -57.04 3.96
CA SER A 14 0.51 -57.19 4.61
C SER A 14 1.38 -55.94 4.37
N ALA A 15 2.24 -55.61 5.34
CA ALA A 15 3.18 -54.51 5.22
C ALA A 15 4.11 -54.65 4.01
N GLN A 16 4.44 -55.88 3.63
CA GLN A 16 5.25 -56.19 2.44
C GLN A 16 4.54 -55.80 1.14
N LEU A 17 3.26 -56.15 1.00
CA LEU A 17 2.47 -55.80 -0.19
C LEU A 17 2.33 -54.27 -0.32
N LEU A 18 2.15 -53.60 0.81
CA LEU A 18 2.11 -52.13 0.90
C LEU A 18 3.43 -51.49 0.46
N GLN A 19 4.56 -52.07 0.88
CA GLN A 19 5.89 -51.59 0.51
C GLN A 19 6.15 -51.76 -0.99
N GLU A 20 5.85 -52.93 -1.56
CA GLU A 20 5.95 -53.18 -3.00
C GLU A 20 5.08 -52.22 -3.81
N ALA A 21 3.82 -52.02 -3.37
CA ALA A 21 2.90 -51.09 -4.02
C ALA A 21 3.43 -49.64 -3.99
N LEU A 22 4.01 -49.20 -2.87
CA LEU A 22 4.62 -47.87 -2.74
C LEU A 22 5.87 -47.72 -3.60
N GLU A 23 6.66 -48.78 -3.75
CA GLU A 23 7.88 -48.78 -4.56
C GLU A 23 7.53 -48.70 -6.06
N GLN A 24 6.51 -49.45 -6.49
CA GLN A 24 5.94 -49.34 -7.82
C GLN A 24 5.32 -47.95 -8.06
N ALA A 25 4.56 -47.42 -7.09
CA ALA A 25 3.98 -46.08 -7.19
C ALA A 25 5.06 -44.99 -7.26
N LYS A 26 6.18 -45.16 -6.55
CA LYS A 26 7.33 -44.25 -6.63
C LYS A 26 7.95 -44.27 -8.03
N ALA A 27 8.17 -45.45 -8.61
CA ALA A 27 8.70 -45.58 -9.96
C ALA A 27 7.79 -44.90 -10.99
N GLY A 28 6.48 -45.19 -10.94
CA GLY A 28 5.49 -44.53 -11.82
C GLY A 28 5.42 -43.02 -11.63
N ARG A 29 5.47 -42.53 -10.38
CA ARG A 29 5.51 -41.08 -10.10
C ARG A 29 6.74 -40.41 -10.70
N LEU A 30 7.90 -41.05 -10.64
CA LEU A 30 9.13 -40.48 -11.22
C LEU A 30 9.04 -40.37 -12.74
N GLN A 31 8.50 -41.39 -13.42
CA GLN A 31 8.24 -41.33 -14.86
C GLN A 31 7.28 -40.19 -15.23
N ILE A 32 6.19 -40.01 -14.47
CA ILE A 32 5.26 -38.89 -14.70
C ILE A 32 5.95 -37.55 -14.48
N LEU A 33 6.80 -37.43 -13.46
CA LEU A 33 7.55 -36.21 -13.18
C LEU A 33 8.58 -35.89 -14.29
N GLU A 34 9.16 -36.89 -14.93
CA GLU A 34 10.04 -36.70 -16.10
C GLU A 34 9.26 -36.11 -17.28
N ILE A 35 8.10 -36.68 -17.62
CA ILE A 35 7.22 -36.14 -18.69
C ILE A 35 6.75 -34.72 -18.36
N LEU A 36 6.40 -34.45 -17.09
CA LEU A 36 6.02 -33.10 -16.66
C LEU A 36 7.19 -32.12 -16.79
N ARG A 37 8.43 -32.55 -16.48
CA ARG A 37 9.63 -31.72 -16.64
C ARG A 37 9.97 -31.45 -18.10
N GLU A 38 9.70 -32.38 -19.01
CA GLU A 38 9.84 -32.14 -20.45
C GLU A 38 8.89 -31.05 -20.95
N ALA A 39 7.68 -30.97 -20.38
CA ALA A 39 6.71 -29.95 -20.74
C ALA A 39 6.97 -28.59 -20.04
N ILE A 40 7.22 -28.61 -18.73
CA ILE A 40 7.43 -27.42 -17.89
C ILE A 40 8.51 -27.73 -16.85
N PRO A 41 9.80 -27.45 -17.15
CA PRO A 41 10.89 -27.73 -16.22
C PRO A 41 10.91 -26.76 -15.03
N GLU A 42 10.45 -25.52 -15.23
CA GLU A 42 10.55 -24.44 -14.27
C GLU A 42 9.26 -23.60 -14.26
N PRO A 43 8.91 -22.95 -13.13
CA PRO A 43 7.88 -21.92 -13.14
C PRO A 43 8.21 -20.84 -14.18
N ARG A 44 7.21 -20.40 -14.94
CA ARG A 44 7.39 -19.32 -15.92
C ARG A 44 7.81 -18.04 -15.18
N ALA A 45 8.83 -17.36 -15.69
CA ALA A 45 9.33 -16.11 -15.12
C ALA A 45 8.28 -14.99 -15.16
N GLU A 46 7.40 -15.01 -16.16
CA GLU A 46 6.35 -14.04 -16.33
C GLU A 46 4.98 -14.72 -16.38
N VAL A 47 4.04 -14.10 -15.67
CA VAL A 47 2.64 -14.49 -15.66
C VAL A 47 2.01 -13.99 -16.97
N SER A 48 1.13 -14.80 -17.58
CA SER A 48 0.42 -14.48 -18.83
C SER A 48 -0.20 -13.07 -18.80
N ASP A 49 -0.20 -12.38 -19.94
CA ASP A 49 -0.74 -11.01 -20.07
C ASP A 49 -2.24 -10.90 -19.77
N TYR A 50 -2.97 -12.01 -19.93
CA TYR A 50 -4.41 -12.13 -19.63
C TYR A 50 -4.69 -12.64 -18.22
N ALA A 51 -3.66 -13.12 -17.51
CA ALA A 51 -3.85 -13.53 -16.13
C ALA A 51 -3.75 -12.29 -15.24
N PRO A 52 -4.66 -12.12 -14.26
CA PRO A 52 -4.62 -10.99 -13.36
C PRO A 52 -3.27 -10.98 -12.65
N ARG A 53 -2.51 -9.90 -12.89
CA ARG A 53 -1.23 -9.70 -12.20
C ARG A 53 -1.56 -9.22 -10.80
N VAL A 54 -1.05 -9.93 -9.81
CA VAL A 54 -1.16 -9.55 -8.41
C VAL A 54 0.15 -8.88 -8.03
N GLU A 55 0.12 -7.55 -7.94
CA GLU A 55 1.23 -6.78 -7.40
C GLU A 55 1.12 -6.77 -5.88
N VAL A 56 2.23 -7.09 -5.20
CA VAL A 56 2.30 -7.13 -3.75
C VAL A 56 3.12 -5.95 -3.27
N LEU A 57 2.48 -5.03 -2.55
CA LEU A 57 3.14 -3.89 -1.92
C LEU A 57 3.15 -4.06 -0.41
N LYS A 58 4.21 -3.55 0.24
CA LYS A 58 4.30 -3.55 1.70
C LYS A 58 4.33 -2.13 2.22
N ILE A 59 3.44 -1.84 3.17
CA ILE A 59 3.14 -0.50 3.63
C ILE A 59 3.18 -0.47 5.17
N PRO A 60 3.61 0.64 5.79
CA PRO A 60 3.58 0.79 7.25
C PRO A 60 2.16 0.63 7.80
N LYS A 61 2.00 -0.11 8.91
CA LYS A 61 0.70 -0.38 9.55
C LYS A 61 -0.07 0.88 9.91
N ASP A 62 0.63 1.94 10.29
CA ASP A 62 0.05 3.23 10.66
C ASP A 62 -0.71 3.90 9.50
N LYS A 63 -0.39 3.54 8.25
CA LYS A 63 -1.00 4.11 7.03
C LYS A 63 -2.13 3.25 6.46
N ILE A 64 -2.38 2.05 6.99
CA ILE A 64 -3.47 1.18 6.53
C ILE A 64 -4.82 1.89 6.69
N GLY A 65 -5.04 2.55 7.83
CA GLY A 65 -6.28 3.30 8.09
C GLY A 65 -6.51 4.45 7.11
N MET A 66 -5.44 5.13 6.67
CA MET A 66 -5.52 6.19 5.66
C MET A 66 -5.87 5.63 4.28
N LEU A 67 -5.27 4.49 3.90
CA LEU A 67 -5.56 3.83 2.63
C LEU A 67 -7.02 3.38 2.54
N ILE A 68 -7.54 2.73 3.60
CA ILE A 68 -8.95 2.28 3.67
C ILE A 68 -9.89 3.49 3.66
N GLY A 69 -9.55 4.53 4.43
CA GLY A 69 -10.40 5.70 4.64
C GLY A 69 -11.65 5.38 5.47
N PRO A 70 -12.46 6.39 5.82
CA PRO A 70 -13.65 6.21 6.65
C PRO A 70 -14.68 5.30 5.96
N GLY A 71 -14.83 4.07 6.46
CA GLY A 71 -15.77 3.07 5.95
C GLY A 71 -15.38 2.43 4.61
N GLY A 72 -14.08 2.44 4.25
CA GLY A 72 -13.60 1.81 3.00
C GLY A 72 -13.83 2.64 1.73
N LYS A 73 -14.28 3.90 1.87
CA LYS A 73 -14.59 4.77 0.72
C LYS A 73 -13.38 5.02 -0.18
N THR A 74 -12.20 5.18 0.40
CA THR A 74 -10.98 5.48 -0.37
C THR A 74 -10.54 4.26 -1.19
N ILE A 75 -10.54 3.07 -0.59
CA ILE A 75 -10.26 1.82 -1.33
C ILE A 75 -11.30 1.59 -2.42
N ASN A 76 -12.59 1.74 -2.11
CA ASN A 76 -13.64 1.51 -3.10
C ASN A 76 -13.53 2.49 -4.28
N ALA A 77 -13.24 3.77 -4.02
CA ALA A 77 -13.01 4.77 -5.07
C ALA A 77 -11.79 4.42 -5.93
N LEU A 78 -10.69 3.95 -5.34
CA LEU A 78 -9.51 3.50 -6.06
C LEU A 78 -9.77 2.25 -6.91
N GLN A 79 -10.47 1.26 -6.35
CA GLN A 79 -10.86 0.06 -7.08
C GLN A 79 -11.75 0.38 -8.28
N GLU A 80 -12.71 1.29 -8.12
CA GLU A 80 -13.62 1.73 -9.18
C GLU A 80 -12.90 2.58 -10.24
N GLN A 81 -12.01 3.49 -9.82
CA GLN A 81 -11.27 4.37 -10.72
C GLN A 81 -10.31 3.60 -11.63
N PHE A 82 -9.59 2.61 -11.07
CA PHE A 82 -8.58 1.84 -11.80
C PHE A 82 -9.11 0.49 -12.29
N GLY A 83 -10.32 0.08 -11.90
CA GLY A 83 -10.86 -1.25 -12.27
C GLY A 83 -10.04 -2.41 -11.71
N VAL A 84 -9.42 -2.22 -10.55
CA VAL A 84 -8.55 -3.21 -9.89
C VAL A 84 -9.16 -3.68 -8.58
N ASN A 85 -8.80 -4.87 -8.12
CA ASN A 85 -9.19 -5.38 -6.81
C ASN A 85 -8.03 -5.18 -5.81
N ILE A 86 -8.26 -4.39 -4.77
CA ILE A 86 -7.25 -4.04 -3.76
C ILE A 86 -7.63 -4.71 -2.44
N SER A 87 -6.81 -5.65 -1.98
CA SER A 87 -6.97 -6.31 -0.68
C SER A 87 -5.83 -5.90 0.25
N VAL A 88 -6.15 -5.57 1.50
CA VAL A 88 -5.18 -5.12 2.50
C VAL A 88 -5.20 -6.10 3.68
N GLU A 89 -4.03 -6.56 4.07
CA GLU A 89 -3.81 -7.43 5.24
C GLU A 89 -3.40 -6.61 6.47
N ASP A 90 -3.65 -7.16 7.66
CA ASP A 90 -3.33 -6.54 8.97
C ASP A 90 -1.81 -6.39 9.22
N ASP A 91 -0.99 -7.05 8.40
CA ASP A 91 0.46 -6.96 8.43
C ASP A 91 1.02 -5.77 7.62
N GLY A 92 0.17 -5.07 6.85
CA GLY A 92 0.55 -3.99 5.95
C GLY A 92 0.83 -4.44 4.52
N THR A 93 0.56 -5.70 4.19
CA THR A 93 0.64 -6.20 2.82
C THR A 93 -0.61 -5.81 2.05
N VAL A 94 -0.41 -5.18 0.89
CA VAL A 94 -1.49 -4.77 -0.02
C VAL A 94 -1.33 -5.52 -1.33
N PHE A 95 -2.37 -6.28 -1.67
CA PHE A 95 -2.50 -7.01 -2.92
C PHE A 95 -3.31 -6.18 -3.90
N VAL A 96 -2.71 -5.83 -5.03
CA VAL A 96 -3.38 -5.14 -6.12
C VAL A 96 -3.50 -6.12 -7.28
N ALA A 97 -4.70 -6.68 -7.47
CA ALA A 97 -5.00 -7.57 -8.57
C ALA A 97 -5.68 -6.78 -9.70
N GLY A 98 -5.08 -6.82 -10.89
CA GLY A 98 -5.63 -6.14 -12.07
C GLY A 98 -5.22 -6.81 -13.36
N GLU A 99 -6.01 -6.60 -14.41
CA GLU A 99 -5.68 -7.07 -15.75
C GLU A 99 -4.61 -6.14 -16.38
N GLY A 100 -3.61 -6.73 -17.05
CA GLY A 100 -2.60 -5.97 -17.80
C GLY A 100 -1.76 -5.00 -16.97
N SER A 101 -1.55 -3.78 -17.47
CA SER A 101 -0.70 -2.75 -16.87
C SER A 101 -1.38 -1.93 -15.78
N VAL A 102 -2.69 -2.08 -15.59
CA VAL A 102 -3.49 -1.23 -14.70
C VAL A 102 -3.18 -1.49 -13.23
N SER A 103 -2.78 -2.74 -12.91
CA SER A 103 -2.25 -3.12 -11.59
C SER A 103 -1.02 -2.30 -11.21
N ARG A 104 -0.12 -2.01 -12.17
CA ARG A 104 1.07 -1.19 -11.96
C ARG A 104 0.74 0.29 -11.74
N ASP A 105 -0.23 0.81 -12.49
CA ASP A 105 -0.66 2.21 -12.34
C ASP A 105 -1.34 2.43 -10.98
N ALA A 106 -2.19 1.49 -10.56
CA ALA A 106 -2.82 1.49 -9.24
C ALA A 106 -1.77 1.34 -8.12
N ALA A 107 -0.80 0.43 -8.27
CA ALA A 107 0.33 0.30 -7.35
C ALA A 107 1.14 1.61 -7.23
N GLY A 108 1.37 2.30 -8.34
CA GLY A 108 2.03 3.60 -8.39
C GLY A 108 1.22 4.70 -7.68
N ALA A 109 -0.09 4.75 -7.89
CA ALA A 109 -0.98 5.68 -7.21
C ALA A 109 -1.01 5.47 -5.69
N ILE A 110 -1.07 4.20 -5.25
CA ILE A 110 -1.02 3.82 -3.83
C ILE A 110 0.32 4.26 -3.22
N ASN A 111 1.44 3.99 -3.90
CA ASN A 111 2.77 4.41 -3.43
C ASN A 111 2.90 5.94 -3.38
N GLY A 112 2.31 6.66 -4.35
CA GLY A 112 2.26 8.12 -4.37
C GLY A 112 1.47 8.71 -3.20
N MET A 113 0.32 8.13 -2.85
CA MET A 113 -0.46 8.54 -1.68
C MET A 113 0.26 8.24 -0.36
N MET A 114 1.12 7.22 -0.34
CA MET A 114 1.84 6.79 0.85
C MET A 114 3.20 7.44 1.02
N LYS A 115 3.71 8.10 -0.03
CA LYS A 115 4.97 8.83 0.02
C LYS A 115 4.92 9.77 1.22
N ASP A 116 5.89 9.62 2.11
CA ASP A 116 5.97 10.47 3.28
C ASP A 116 6.24 11.89 2.83
N VAL A 117 5.52 12.83 3.45
CA VAL A 117 5.87 14.23 3.40
C VAL A 117 7.27 14.33 4.00
N GLU A 118 8.30 14.61 3.20
CA GLU A 118 9.67 14.70 3.70
C GLU A 118 9.96 16.12 4.21
N ALA A 119 10.79 16.21 5.27
CA ALA A 119 11.29 17.50 5.73
C ALA A 119 12.10 18.18 4.61
N GLY A 120 11.72 19.40 4.26
CA GLY A 120 12.30 20.20 3.20
C GLY A 120 11.46 20.29 1.92
N GLU A 121 10.45 19.42 1.74
CA GLU A 121 9.57 19.49 0.58
C GLU A 121 8.59 20.68 0.66
N ILE A 122 8.25 21.21 -0.52
CA ILE A 122 7.35 22.36 -0.68
C ILE A 122 6.02 21.87 -1.25
N TYR A 123 4.95 22.20 -0.56
CA TYR A 123 3.58 21.84 -0.92
C TYR A 123 2.73 23.09 -1.13
N ASN A 124 1.76 22.99 -2.04
CA ASN A 124 0.66 23.96 -2.13
C ASN A 124 -0.50 23.40 -1.31
N GLY A 125 -0.66 23.88 -0.09
CA GLY A 125 -1.68 23.37 0.83
C GLY A 125 -2.82 24.37 1.03
N LYS A 126 -4.01 23.84 1.33
CA LYS A 126 -5.20 24.66 1.62
C LYS A 126 -5.35 24.86 3.11
N VAL A 127 -5.59 26.09 3.56
CA VAL A 127 -5.87 26.39 4.97
C VAL A 127 -7.22 25.79 5.34
N VAL A 128 -7.22 24.79 6.24
CA VAL A 128 -8.44 24.14 6.72
C VAL A 128 -9.00 24.88 7.92
N LYS A 129 -8.12 25.38 8.79
CA LYS A 129 -8.52 26.04 10.04
C LYS A 129 -7.48 27.03 10.50
N THR A 130 -7.92 28.17 11.02
CA THR A 130 -7.04 29.15 11.67
C THR A 130 -7.25 29.16 13.19
N THR A 131 -6.18 29.42 13.95
CA THR A 131 -6.19 29.52 15.42
C THR A 131 -5.29 30.66 15.89
N ASN A 132 -5.41 31.06 17.16
CA ASN A 132 -4.65 32.20 17.71
C ASN A 132 -3.12 32.03 17.67
N PHE A 133 -2.62 30.80 17.58
CA PHE A 133 -1.18 30.49 17.58
C PHE A 133 -0.66 29.97 16.23
N GLY A 134 -1.53 29.79 15.24
CA GLY A 134 -1.13 29.28 13.93
C GLY A 134 -2.29 28.89 13.01
N ALA A 135 -1.95 28.43 11.80
CA ALA A 135 -2.90 27.94 10.81
C ALA A 135 -2.64 26.46 10.48
N PHE A 136 -3.71 25.68 10.36
CA PHE A 136 -3.68 24.30 9.88
C PHE A 136 -3.86 24.29 8.37
N VAL A 137 -2.92 23.65 7.69
CA VAL A 137 -2.85 23.57 6.24
C VAL A 137 -2.87 22.10 5.83
N GLU A 138 -3.85 21.73 5.02
CA GLU A 138 -3.93 20.39 4.43
C GLU A 138 -2.92 20.29 3.28
N LEU A 139 -1.95 19.38 3.43
CA LEU A 139 -0.92 19.12 2.41
C LEU A 139 -1.40 18.04 1.44
N THR A 140 -1.98 16.99 2.02
CA THR A 140 -2.49 15.79 1.33
C THR A 140 -3.68 15.26 2.13
N PRO A 141 -4.63 14.53 1.51
CA PRO A 141 -5.81 14.01 2.20
C PRO A 141 -5.45 13.22 3.48
N GLY A 142 -5.90 13.72 4.63
CA GLY A 142 -5.65 13.12 5.94
C GLY A 142 -4.30 13.47 6.59
N ARG A 143 -3.58 14.47 6.06
CA ARG A 143 -2.31 14.97 6.60
C ARG A 143 -2.31 16.50 6.65
N ASP A 144 -2.44 17.00 7.88
CA ASP A 144 -2.44 18.42 8.19
C ASP A 144 -1.09 18.83 8.78
N GLY A 145 -0.61 19.99 8.37
CA GLY A 145 0.54 20.64 9.01
C GLY A 145 0.16 21.95 9.68
N LEU A 146 0.91 22.31 10.71
CA LEU A 146 0.72 23.53 11.47
C LEU A 146 1.78 24.56 11.08
N VAL A 147 1.33 25.72 10.62
CA VAL A 147 2.18 26.91 10.47
C VAL A 147 2.03 27.75 11.72
N HIS A 148 3.11 27.89 12.49
CA HIS A 148 3.11 28.74 13.68
C HIS A 148 3.02 30.22 13.29
N ILE A 149 2.35 31.06 14.10
CA ILE A 149 2.18 32.50 13.84
C ILE A 149 3.51 33.23 13.57
N SER A 150 4.59 32.81 14.24
CA SER A 150 5.94 33.37 14.03
C SER A 150 6.57 33.02 12.67
N ARG A 151 6.07 31.99 11.98
CA ARG A 151 6.57 31.48 10.69
C ARG A 151 5.63 31.80 9.51
N LEU A 152 4.56 32.54 9.76
CA LEU A 152 3.63 33.06 8.74
C LEU A 152 4.19 34.30 7.99
N ALA A 153 5.10 35.04 8.64
CA ALA A 153 5.74 36.23 8.08
C ALA A 153 7.23 36.25 8.43
N PRO A 154 8.09 35.58 7.63
CA PRO A 154 9.53 35.65 7.80
C PRO A 154 10.03 37.06 7.42
N GLY A 155 10.06 37.98 8.39
CA GLY A 155 11.07 39.06 8.34
C GLY A 155 10.68 40.53 8.49
N LYS A 156 9.48 40.96 8.94
CA LYS A 156 9.32 42.36 9.46
C LYS A 156 7.99 42.78 10.11
N GLN A 157 6.96 41.93 10.12
CA GLN A 157 5.68 42.29 10.75
C GLN A 157 5.38 41.32 11.88
N ARG A 158 5.29 41.84 13.10
CA ARG A 158 4.75 41.09 14.23
C ARG A 158 3.27 40.92 13.96
N VAL A 159 2.91 39.78 13.38
CA VAL A 159 1.52 39.42 13.10
C VAL A 159 0.86 39.15 14.46
N GLU A 160 -0.10 39.99 14.86
CA GLU A 160 -0.84 39.79 16.10
C GLU A 160 -1.97 38.76 15.93
N ARG A 161 -2.53 38.63 14.72
CA ARG A 161 -3.61 37.69 14.40
C ARG A 161 -3.32 36.94 13.10
N VAL A 162 -3.51 35.62 13.12
CA VAL A 162 -3.32 34.75 11.93
C VAL A 162 -4.26 35.13 10.79
N GLU A 163 -5.47 35.59 11.12
CA GLU A 163 -6.51 36.07 10.20
C GLU A 163 -6.05 37.25 9.33
N ASP A 164 -5.05 38.03 9.76
CA ASP A 164 -4.56 39.17 9.00
C ASP A 164 -3.68 38.75 7.81
N VAL A 165 -3.23 37.49 7.78
CA VAL A 165 -2.26 36.96 6.79
C VAL A 165 -2.82 35.82 5.98
N VAL A 166 -3.66 34.96 6.57
CA VAL A 166 -4.26 33.80 5.90
C VAL A 166 -5.70 33.60 6.36
N ASN A 167 -6.59 33.32 5.40
CA ASN A 167 -7.97 32.98 5.70
C ASN A 167 -8.22 31.48 5.53
N GLU A 168 -9.27 30.97 6.16
CA GLU A 168 -9.73 29.60 5.92
C GLU A 168 -10.13 29.44 4.45
N GLY A 169 -9.54 28.45 3.79
CA GLY A 169 -9.74 28.16 2.38
C GLY A 169 -8.66 28.69 1.44
N ASP A 170 -7.73 29.52 1.91
CA ASP A 170 -6.64 30.02 1.07
C ASP A 170 -5.64 28.92 0.70
N LEU A 171 -5.11 29.01 -0.52
CA LEU A 171 -4.04 28.15 -1.02
C LEU A 171 -2.69 28.84 -0.80
N ILE A 172 -1.85 28.26 0.04
CA ILE A 172 -0.53 28.81 0.38
C ILE A 172 0.60 27.83 0.11
N LYS A 173 1.76 28.35 -0.28
CA LYS A 173 3.00 27.59 -0.42
C LYS A 173 3.66 27.43 0.94
N VAL A 174 3.83 26.18 1.35
CA VAL A 174 4.40 25.81 2.64
C VAL A 174 5.54 24.82 2.47
N ARG A 175 6.61 25.01 3.23
CA ARG A 175 7.72 24.06 3.34
C ARG A 175 7.61 23.28 4.64
N VAL A 176 7.86 21.99 4.58
CA VAL A 176 7.95 21.12 5.75
C VAL A 176 9.29 21.37 6.43
N LEU A 177 9.28 21.78 7.69
CA LEU A 177 10.52 21.98 8.46
C LEU A 177 10.89 20.70 9.21
N GLU A 178 9.99 20.24 10.06
CA GLU A 178 10.23 19.09 10.93
C GLU A 178 8.91 18.34 11.16
N ILE A 179 9.03 17.03 11.36
CA ILE A 179 7.92 16.16 11.74
C ILE A 179 8.22 15.67 13.15
N ASP A 180 7.37 16.07 14.09
CA ASP A 180 7.53 15.69 15.49
C ASP A 180 7.16 14.20 15.69
N LYS A 181 7.57 13.60 16.81
CA LYS A 181 7.33 12.19 17.18
C LYS A 181 5.85 11.81 17.27
N GLN A 182 4.95 12.80 17.30
CA GLN A 182 3.50 12.64 17.26
C GLN A 182 2.91 12.78 15.84
N ASN A 183 3.74 12.69 14.78
CA ASN A 183 3.34 12.94 13.37
C ASN A 183 2.78 14.35 13.11
N ARG A 184 3.08 15.32 13.98
CA ARG A 184 2.71 16.72 13.76
C ARG A 184 3.72 17.36 12.82
N ILE A 185 3.25 17.85 11.68
CA ILE A 185 4.09 18.44 10.65
C ILE A 185 4.21 19.95 10.93
N SER A 186 5.42 20.41 11.23
CA SER A 186 5.69 21.84 11.38
C SER A 186 6.00 22.43 10.02
N LEU A 187 5.20 23.41 9.63
CA LEU A 187 5.30 24.07 8.34
C LEU A 187 5.84 25.50 8.49
N GLU A 188 6.44 25.99 7.42
CA GLU A 188 6.82 27.39 7.25
C GLU A 188 6.24 27.92 5.95
N LYS A 189 5.70 29.14 5.99
CA LYS A 189 5.21 29.80 4.78
C LYS A 189 6.40 30.28 3.96
N LEU A 190 6.45 29.85 2.70
CA LEU A 190 7.37 30.42 1.72
C LEU A 190 6.69 31.63 1.08
N GLU A 191 7.33 32.79 1.16
CA GLU A 191 6.91 33.94 0.37
C GLU A 191 7.21 33.69 -1.09
N GLY A 192 6.24 34.00 -1.96
CA GLY A 192 6.40 34.04 -3.40
C GLY A 192 6.74 35.44 -3.86
#